data_AF-A0AAP1RH74-F1
#
_entry.id   AF-A0AAP1RH74-F1
#
_cell.length_a   1.000
_cell.length_b   1.000
_cell.length_c   1.000
_cell.angle_alpha   90.00
_cell.angle_beta   90.00
_cell.angle_gamma   90.00
#
_symmetry.space_group_name_H-M   'P 1'
#
loop_
_entity.id
_entity.type
_entity.pdbx_description
1 polymer ?
#
loop_
_entity_poly.entity_id
_entity_poly.type
_entity_poly.pdbx_seq_one_letter_code
_entity_poly.pdbx_strand_id
1 'polypeptide(L)'
;NNIKSIITKSGHVLEFNDTNNSESITITDKNNNIIFIDTNGNNITISANETITLKAKNINLDAEENITATSGKMTEVHAGENIMFNAGENIELSASENLIEHGTNKEINLTGKKTVIASEIEETADKIRLDSSKGNLELASGKEIDLQSGEKVRLF
;
A
#
# COMPACT_ATOMS: atom_id res chain seq x y z
N ASN A 1 9.67 -39.10 24.89
CA ASN A 1 9.75 -39.25 23.43
C ASN A 1 8.94 -38.10 22.87
N ASN A 2 9.59 -36.98 22.60
CA ASN A 2 8.93 -35.70 22.37
C ASN A 2 8.85 -35.34 20.88
N ILE A 3 9.45 -36.13 20.00
CA ILE A 3 9.51 -35.83 18.57
C ILE A 3 8.89 -37.00 17.80
N LYS A 4 7.96 -36.67 16.90
CA LYS A 4 7.39 -37.61 15.94
C LYS A 4 7.53 -37.00 14.55
N SER A 5 8.13 -37.73 13.62
CA SER A 5 8.32 -37.23 12.25
C SER A 5 8.08 -38.29 11.19
N ILE A 6 7.72 -37.81 10.00
CA ILE A 6 7.70 -38.57 8.75
C ILE A 6 8.81 -37.98 7.89
N ILE A 7 9.82 -38.79 7.58
CA ILE A 7 10.97 -38.39 6.77
C ILE A 7 11.03 -39.26 5.52
N THR A 8 11.02 -38.63 4.36
CA THR A 8 11.17 -39.33 3.08
C THR A 8 12.64 -39.62 2.77
N LYS A 9 12.92 -40.62 1.94
CA LYS A 9 14.31 -40.94 1.52
C LYS A 9 15.03 -39.79 0.83
N SER A 10 14.28 -38.86 0.22
CA SER A 10 14.81 -37.67 -0.45
C SER A 10 15.00 -36.47 0.47
N GLY A 11 14.66 -36.57 1.77
CA GLY A 11 14.94 -35.54 2.77
C GLY A 11 13.80 -34.56 3.06
N HIS A 12 12.58 -34.79 2.57
CA HIS A 12 11.40 -34.02 3.01
C HIS A 12 10.95 -34.48 4.40
N VAL A 13 10.50 -33.54 5.23
CA VAL A 13 10.15 -33.77 6.64
C VAL A 13 8.77 -33.17 6.95
N LEU A 14 7.95 -33.96 7.65
CA LEU A 14 6.84 -33.48 8.48
C LEU A 14 7.17 -33.86 9.92
N GLU A 15 7.24 -32.90 10.84
CA GLU A 15 7.64 -33.11 12.24
C GLU A 15 6.66 -32.46 13.22
N PHE A 16 6.34 -33.19 14.28
CA PHE A 16 5.68 -32.73 15.49
C PHE A 16 6.68 -32.79 16.64
N ASN A 17 6.94 -31.65 17.28
CA ASN A 17 7.82 -31.54 18.43
C ASN A 17 7.01 -31.10 19.65
N ASP A 18 6.93 -31.96 20.66
CA ASP A 18 6.28 -31.78 21.96
C ASP A 18 7.31 -31.47 23.07
N THR A 19 8.48 -30.95 22.72
CA THR A 19 9.47 -30.55 23.73
C THR A 19 8.97 -29.31 24.45
N ASN A 20 8.83 -29.42 25.77
CA ASN A 20 8.35 -28.32 26.63
C ASN A 20 9.03 -26.97 26.31
N ASN A 21 8.22 -25.94 26.08
CA ASN A 21 8.62 -24.57 25.71
C ASN A 21 9.34 -24.46 24.34
N SER A 22 9.14 -25.44 23.47
CA SER A 22 9.70 -25.50 22.11
C SER A 22 8.78 -26.29 21.18
N GLU A 23 7.49 -26.34 21.54
CA GLU A 23 6.48 -27.08 20.83
C GLU A 23 6.28 -26.49 19.43
N SER A 24 6.27 -27.34 18.41
CA SER A 24 6.17 -26.89 17.02
C SER A 24 5.69 -27.95 16.06
N ILE A 25 5.24 -27.49 14.89
CA ILE A 25 4.91 -28.33 13.74
C ILE A 25 5.68 -27.80 12.53
N THR A 26 6.45 -28.66 11.87
CA THR A 26 7.28 -28.29 10.72
C THR A 26 6.92 -29.13 9.50
N ILE A 27 6.70 -28.48 8.36
CA ILE A 27 6.70 -29.10 7.03
C ILE A 27 7.84 -28.45 6.25
N THR A 28 8.82 -29.24 5.82
CA THR A 28 9.96 -28.74 5.05
C THR A 28 10.35 -29.69 3.92
N ASP A 29 10.76 -29.13 2.79
CA ASP A 29 11.37 -29.88 1.71
C ASP A 29 12.91 -29.94 1.83
N LYS A 30 13.56 -30.74 0.98
CA LYS A 30 15.03 -30.84 0.96
C LYS A 30 15.76 -29.55 0.59
N ASN A 31 15.03 -28.53 0.10
CA ASN A 31 15.57 -27.23 -0.31
C ASN A 31 15.25 -26.12 0.71
N ASN A 32 14.67 -26.47 1.86
CA ASN A 32 14.26 -25.56 2.93
C ASN A 32 13.13 -24.58 2.55
N ASN A 33 12.20 -24.99 1.67
CA ASN A 33 10.87 -24.37 1.61
C ASN A 33 10.05 -24.86 2.82
N ILE A 34 9.54 -23.95 3.65
CA ILE A 34 9.07 -24.27 5.01
C ILE A 34 7.65 -23.74 5.27
N ILE A 35 6.86 -24.55 5.97
CA ILE A 35 5.74 -24.10 6.80
C ILE A 35 6.08 -24.49 8.25
N PHE A 36 6.16 -23.50 9.14
CA PHE A 36 6.54 -23.69 10.53
C PHE A 36 5.52 -23.04 11.45
N ILE A 37 4.97 -23.83 12.38
CA ILE A 37 4.08 -23.37 13.46
C ILE A 37 4.89 -23.45 14.75
N ASP A 38 5.18 -22.29 15.34
CA ASP A 38 5.82 -22.14 16.65
C ASP A 38 4.73 -21.97 17.71
N THR A 39 4.44 -23.04 18.44
CA THR A 39 3.39 -23.02 19.47
C THR A 39 3.82 -22.20 20.69
N ASN A 40 5.10 -22.23 21.05
CA ASN A 40 5.60 -21.50 22.21
C ASN A 40 5.57 -19.98 21.96
N GLY A 41 5.97 -19.55 20.76
CA GLY A 41 5.91 -18.15 20.34
C GLY A 41 4.55 -17.71 19.78
N ASN A 42 3.63 -18.63 19.51
CA ASN A 42 2.35 -18.42 18.80
C ASN A 42 2.51 -17.82 17.39
N ASN A 43 3.52 -18.27 16.64
CA ASN A 43 3.84 -17.73 15.31
C ASN A 43 3.65 -18.79 14.20
N ILE A 44 3.36 -18.32 12.98
CA ILE A 44 3.41 -19.14 11.78
C ILE A 44 4.33 -18.47 10.76
N THR A 45 5.27 -19.23 10.20
CA THR A 45 6.17 -18.80 9.14
C THR A 45 5.94 -19.66 7.90
N ILE A 46 5.77 -19.01 6.74
CA ILE A 46 5.71 -19.66 5.43
C ILE A 46 6.80 -19.03 4.56
N SER A 47 7.72 -19.84 4.05
CA SER A 47 8.84 -19.37 3.22
C SER A 47 9.08 -20.28 2.02
N ALA A 48 9.49 -19.68 0.91
CA ALA A 48 9.94 -20.38 -0.28
C ALA A 48 11.11 -19.64 -0.92
N ASN A 49 12.01 -20.37 -1.59
CA ASN A 49 13.19 -19.78 -2.23
C ASN A 49 12.85 -18.98 -3.50
N GLU A 50 11.71 -19.24 -4.13
CA GLU A 50 11.31 -18.57 -5.38
C GLU A 50 9.93 -17.90 -5.27
N THR A 51 8.85 -18.67 -5.19
CA THR A 51 7.48 -18.10 -5.31
C THR A 51 6.51 -18.76 -4.35
N ILE A 52 5.73 -17.93 -3.66
CA ILE A 52 4.51 -18.32 -2.93
C ILE A 52 3.31 -17.81 -3.74
N THR A 53 2.30 -18.66 -3.96
CA THR A 53 1.09 -18.30 -4.72
C THR A 53 -0.15 -18.66 -3.90
N LEU A 54 -1.00 -17.66 -3.62
CA LEU A 54 -2.28 -17.82 -2.93
C LEU A 54 -3.43 -17.61 -3.93
N LYS A 55 -4.28 -18.63 -4.11
CA LYS A 55 -5.44 -18.58 -5.02
C LYS A 55 -6.67 -19.09 -4.32
N ALA A 56 -7.72 -18.27 -4.31
CA ALA A 56 -9.02 -18.61 -3.76
C ALA A 56 -10.11 -17.74 -4.39
N LYS A 57 -11.37 -18.10 -4.17
CA LYS A 57 -12.51 -17.22 -4.50
C LYS A 57 -12.45 -15.92 -3.68
N ASN A 58 -12.06 -16.01 -2.41
CA ASN A 58 -11.86 -14.89 -1.49
C ASN A 58 -10.58 -15.12 -0.68
N ILE A 59 -9.82 -14.05 -0.41
CA ILE A 59 -8.67 -14.03 0.51
C ILE A 59 -8.90 -12.84 1.47
N ASN A 60 -8.86 -13.09 2.78
CA ASN A 60 -8.94 -12.06 3.81
C ASN A 60 -7.62 -12.00 4.58
N LEU A 61 -7.14 -10.79 4.87
CA LEU A 61 -5.93 -10.54 5.65
C LEU A 61 -6.28 -9.54 6.76
N ASP A 62 -6.47 -10.05 7.98
CA ASP A 62 -6.90 -9.27 9.13
C ASP A 62 -5.83 -9.38 10.24
N ALA A 63 -5.40 -8.23 10.80
CA ALA A 63 -4.44 -8.17 11.90
C ALA A 63 -4.89 -7.14 12.94
N GLU A 64 -4.69 -7.43 14.23
CA GLU A 64 -5.06 -6.51 15.32
C GLU A 64 -4.16 -5.27 15.38
N GLU A 65 -2.88 -5.43 15.03
CA GLU A 65 -1.91 -4.34 15.07
C GLU A 65 -1.52 -3.87 13.67
N ASN A 66 -0.83 -4.72 12.89
CA ASN A 66 -0.14 -4.29 11.68
C ASN A 66 -0.19 -5.32 10.55
N ILE A 67 -0.28 -4.83 9.32
CA ILE A 67 0.02 -5.58 8.08
C ILE A 67 1.15 -4.84 7.37
N THR A 68 2.23 -5.55 7.02
CA THR A 68 3.38 -5.00 6.27
C THR A 68 3.57 -5.78 4.97
N ALA A 69 3.70 -5.06 3.85
CA ALA A 69 3.96 -5.64 2.53
C ALA A 69 5.13 -4.90 1.86
N THR A 70 6.24 -5.61 1.65
CA THR A 70 7.48 -5.04 1.12
C THR A 70 7.93 -5.82 -0.11
N SER A 71 8.32 -5.11 -1.17
CA SER A 71 8.91 -5.70 -2.37
C SER A 71 10.19 -4.97 -2.77
N GLY A 72 11.19 -5.70 -3.26
CA GLY A 72 12.48 -5.10 -3.64
C GLY A 72 12.50 -4.45 -5.03
N LYS A 73 11.44 -4.61 -5.83
CA LYS A 73 11.39 -4.12 -7.21
C LYS A 73 10.05 -3.50 -7.58
N MET A 74 8.96 -4.25 -7.43
CA MET A 74 7.63 -3.82 -7.85
C MET A 74 6.56 -4.51 -7.01
N THR A 75 5.58 -3.72 -6.57
CA THR A 75 4.30 -4.18 -6.05
C THR A 75 3.23 -3.75 -7.04
N GLU A 76 2.33 -4.66 -7.42
CA GLU A 76 1.25 -4.37 -8.36
C GLU A 76 -0.08 -4.83 -7.75
N VAL A 77 -1.11 -3.99 -7.85
CA VAL A 77 -2.46 -4.26 -7.33
C VAL A 77 -3.47 -4.03 -8.44
N HIS A 78 -4.14 -5.09 -8.85
CA HIS A 78 -5.18 -5.06 -9.89
C HIS A 78 -6.52 -5.48 -9.29
N ALA A 79 -7.57 -4.69 -9.56
CA ALA A 79 -8.95 -5.05 -9.24
C ALA A 79 -9.82 -4.90 -10.49
N GLY A 80 -10.77 -5.82 -10.68
CA GLY A 80 -11.72 -5.74 -11.80
C GLY A 80 -12.76 -4.63 -11.66
N GLU A 81 -12.97 -4.13 -10.44
CA GLU A 81 -13.91 -3.05 -10.15
C GLU A 81 -13.24 -1.93 -9.35
N ASN A 82 -13.06 -2.12 -8.03
CA ASN A 82 -12.65 -1.05 -7.13
C ASN A 82 -11.43 -1.44 -6.27
N ILE A 83 -10.56 -0.47 -5.99
CA ILE A 83 -9.58 -0.50 -4.90
C ILE A 83 -9.98 0.60 -3.91
N MET A 84 -10.01 0.29 -2.62
CA MET A 84 -10.43 1.22 -1.57
C MET A 84 -9.37 1.32 -0.48
N PHE A 85 -8.95 2.55 -0.16
CA PHE A 85 -8.04 2.84 0.94
C PHE A 85 -8.75 3.75 1.96
N ASN A 86 -8.95 3.26 3.17
CA ASN A 86 -9.52 4.05 4.28
C ASN A 86 -8.57 3.98 5.47
N ALA A 87 -8.26 5.13 6.05
CA ALA A 87 -7.50 5.21 7.30
C ALA A 87 -8.27 6.10 8.29
N GLY A 88 -8.25 5.72 9.57
CA GLY A 88 -8.86 6.53 10.64
C GLY A 88 -8.10 7.81 10.95
N GLU A 89 -6.80 7.84 10.68
CA GLU A 89 -5.93 8.99 10.94
C GLU A 89 -5.33 9.55 9.65
N ASN A 90 -4.40 8.82 9.01
CA ASN A 90 -3.61 9.33 7.90
C ASN A 90 -3.41 8.30 6.78
N ILE A 91 -3.34 8.77 5.54
CA ILE A 91 -2.77 8.04 4.40
C ILE A 91 -1.55 8.83 3.92
N GLU A 92 -0.39 8.18 3.85
CA GLU A 92 0.84 8.76 3.31
C GLU A 92 1.22 8.07 1.99
N LEU A 93 1.40 8.87 0.93
CA LEU A 93 1.87 8.42 -0.38
C LEU A 93 3.13 9.20 -0.72
N SER A 94 4.24 8.48 -0.94
CA SER A 94 5.54 9.08 -1.25
C SER A 94 6.21 8.32 -2.38
N ALA A 95 6.75 9.07 -3.34
CA ALA A 95 7.54 8.56 -4.46
C ALA A 95 8.76 9.47 -4.65
N SER A 96 9.94 8.89 -4.84
CA SER A 96 11.18 9.67 -5.00
C SER A 96 11.32 10.33 -6.36
N GLU A 97 10.63 9.79 -7.37
CA GLU A 97 10.67 10.30 -8.75
C GLU A 97 9.32 10.85 -9.15
N ASN A 98 8.34 9.97 -9.40
CA ASN A 98 7.04 10.36 -9.96
C ASN A 98 5.90 9.70 -9.20
N LEU A 99 4.84 10.48 -8.93
CA LEU A 99 3.51 9.99 -8.58
C LEU A 99 2.57 10.34 -9.73
N ILE A 100 2.02 9.32 -10.40
CA ILE A 100 1.20 9.49 -11.60
C ILE A 100 -0.21 8.97 -11.31
N GLU A 101 -1.22 9.79 -11.55
CA GLU A 101 -2.63 9.45 -11.37
C GLU A 101 -3.36 9.60 -12.70
N HIS A 102 -3.98 8.52 -13.18
CA HIS A 102 -4.80 8.52 -14.38
C HIS A 102 -6.22 8.09 -14.04
N GLY A 103 -7.19 8.89 -14.48
CA GLY A 103 -8.60 8.58 -14.31
C GLY A 103 -9.45 9.54 -15.10
N THR A 104 -10.70 9.17 -15.38
CA THR A 104 -11.66 10.06 -16.03
C THR A 104 -12.07 11.21 -15.10
N ASN A 105 -12.20 10.92 -13.80
CA ASN A 105 -12.57 11.90 -12.78
C ASN A 105 -11.63 11.77 -11.58
N LYS A 106 -11.29 12.91 -10.98
CA LYS A 106 -10.59 13.00 -9.69
C LYS A 106 -11.32 14.01 -8.81
N GLU A 107 -11.80 13.57 -7.66
CA GLU A 107 -12.49 14.41 -6.68
C GLU A 107 -11.65 14.52 -5.41
N ILE A 108 -11.43 15.75 -4.93
CA ILE A 108 -10.64 16.03 -3.72
C ILE A 108 -11.51 16.86 -2.77
N ASN A 109 -12.11 16.20 -1.78
CA ASN A 109 -12.95 16.84 -0.77
C ASN A 109 -12.19 16.94 0.55
N LEU A 110 -11.76 18.15 0.90
CA LEU A 110 -11.01 18.43 2.12
C LEU A 110 -11.77 19.46 2.96
N THR A 111 -11.92 19.19 4.26
CA THR A 111 -12.50 20.14 5.24
C THR A 111 -11.45 21.04 5.88
N GLY A 112 -10.19 20.59 5.86
CA GLY A 112 -9.04 21.31 6.38
C GLY A 112 -8.27 22.07 5.30
N LYS A 113 -6.93 21.95 5.33
CA LYS A 113 -6.02 22.69 4.45
C LYS A 113 -5.51 21.80 3.30
N LYS A 114 -5.50 22.34 2.09
CA LYS A 114 -4.70 21.83 0.96
C LYS A 114 -3.41 22.64 0.87
N THR A 115 -2.26 21.98 0.77
CA THR A 115 -0.96 22.63 0.53
C THR A 115 -0.34 21.99 -0.72
N VAL A 116 0.13 22.80 -1.66
CA VAL A 116 0.85 22.35 -2.84
C VAL A 116 2.18 23.10 -2.88
N ILE A 117 3.29 22.38 -2.80
CA ILE A 117 4.64 22.93 -2.85
C ILE A 117 5.35 22.20 -3.99
N ALA A 118 5.64 22.92 -5.06
CA ALA A 118 6.32 22.40 -6.23
C ALA A 118 7.20 23.48 -6.86
N SER A 119 8.21 23.09 -7.62
CA SER A 119 8.99 24.04 -8.44
C SER A 119 8.17 24.61 -9.59
N GLU A 120 7.20 23.85 -10.09
CA GLU A 120 6.30 24.21 -11.18
C GLU A 120 4.92 23.57 -10.94
N ILE A 121 3.86 24.31 -11.26
CA ILE A 121 2.48 23.83 -11.22
C ILE A 121 1.84 24.21 -12.55
N GLU A 122 1.33 23.23 -13.28
CA GLU A 122 0.59 23.42 -14.53
C GLU A 122 -0.83 22.86 -14.36
N GLU A 123 -1.84 23.69 -14.61
CA GLU A 123 -3.25 23.30 -14.59
C GLU A 123 -3.89 23.68 -15.93
N THR A 124 -4.34 22.66 -16.68
CA THR A 124 -5.07 22.85 -17.93
C THR A 124 -6.47 22.23 -17.79
N ALA A 125 -7.51 23.02 -18.02
CA ALA A 125 -8.89 22.57 -18.01
C ALA A 125 -9.77 23.47 -18.87
N ASP A 126 -10.89 22.93 -19.38
CA ASP A 126 -11.90 23.73 -20.09
C ASP A 126 -12.51 24.83 -19.20
N LYS A 127 -12.55 24.58 -17.87
CA LYS A 127 -13.03 25.53 -16.88
C LYS A 127 -12.31 25.34 -15.54
N ILE A 128 -11.75 26.43 -15.03
CA ILE A 128 -11.24 26.53 -13.66
C ILE A 128 -12.14 27.48 -12.88
N ARG A 129 -12.50 27.11 -11.64
CA ARG A 129 -13.27 27.96 -10.72
C ARG A 129 -12.54 27.99 -9.37
N LEU A 130 -12.14 29.18 -8.96
CA LEU A 130 -11.50 29.44 -7.68
C LEU A 130 -12.41 30.38 -6.87
N ASP A 131 -12.82 29.94 -5.69
CA ASP A 131 -13.65 30.76 -4.78
C ASP A 131 -13.04 30.78 -3.38
N SER A 132 -12.93 31.98 -2.80
CA SER A 132 -12.72 32.17 -1.37
C SER A 132 -14.02 32.71 -0.77
N SER A 133 -14.74 31.88 -0.01
CA SER A 133 -16.10 32.21 0.47
C SER A 133 -16.15 33.03 1.75
N LYS A 134 -15.05 33.07 2.51
CA LYS A 134 -14.96 33.74 3.81
C LYS A 134 -13.78 34.70 3.94
N GLY A 135 -12.72 34.50 3.16
CA GLY A 135 -11.48 35.27 3.25
C GLY A 135 -11.07 35.83 1.90
N ASN A 136 -9.82 36.26 1.82
CA ASN A 136 -9.26 36.76 0.57
C ASN A 136 -8.87 35.60 -0.35
N LEU A 137 -8.81 35.89 -1.65
CA LEU A 137 -8.00 35.13 -2.59
C LEU A 137 -6.69 35.91 -2.76
N GLU A 138 -5.56 35.31 -2.39
CA GLU A 138 -4.24 35.96 -2.42
C GLU A 138 -3.40 35.38 -3.55
N LEU A 139 -2.93 36.24 -4.46
CA LEU A 139 -1.99 35.90 -5.52
C LEU A 139 -0.76 36.78 -5.39
N ALA A 140 0.42 36.17 -5.32
CA ALA A 140 1.68 36.88 -5.24
C ALA A 140 2.69 36.22 -6.18
N SER A 141 3.45 37.04 -6.90
CA SER A 141 4.53 36.60 -7.78
C SER A 141 5.77 37.44 -7.53
N GLY A 142 6.94 36.80 -7.51
CA GLY A 142 8.23 37.48 -7.40
C GLY A 142 8.63 38.25 -8.66
N LYS A 143 7.91 38.06 -9.77
CA LYS A 143 8.13 38.77 -11.05
C LYS A 143 6.86 39.45 -11.53
N GLU A 144 5.95 38.69 -12.14
CA GLU A 144 4.70 39.19 -12.71
C GLU A 144 3.57 38.17 -12.58
N ILE A 145 2.32 38.65 -12.65
CA ILE A 145 1.11 37.85 -12.80
C ILE A 145 0.51 38.23 -14.15
N ASP A 146 0.32 37.24 -15.03
CA ASP A 146 -0.29 37.45 -16.34
C ASP A 146 -1.73 36.91 -16.36
N LEU A 147 -2.67 37.75 -16.79
CA LEU A 147 -4.10 37.45 -16.86
C LEU A 147 -4.60 37.80 -18.25
N GLN A 148 -4.65 36.79 -19.12
CA GLN A 148 -5.09 36.95 -20.49
C GLN A 148 -6.49 36.37 -20.68
N SER A 149 -7.31 37.05 -21.49
CA SER A 149 -8.62 36.55 -21.93
C SER A 149 -8.78 36.82 -23.42
N GLY A 150 -9.28 35.83 -24.16
CA GLY A 150 -9.69 36.02 -25.56
C GLY A 150 -10.90 36.95 -25.73
N GLU A 151 -11.61 37.27 -24.64
CA GLU A 151 -12.77 38.17 -24.66
C GLU A 151 -12.69 39.28 -23.61
N LYS A 152 -12.91 38.97 -22.32
CA LYS A 152 -13.04 39.97 -21.25
C LYS A 152 -12.48 39.45 -19.92
N VAL A 153 -11.67 40.28 -19.27
CA VAL A 153 -11.33 40.17 -17.84
C VAL A 153 -12.19 41.19 -17.08
N ARG A 154 -12.84 40.77 -15.99
CA ARG A 154 -13.59 41.67 -15.09
C ARG A 154 -12.98 41.61 -13.69
N LEU A 155 -12.54 42.76 -13.19
CA LEU A 155 -12.03 42.96 -11.84
C LEU A 155 -12.98 43.96 -11.17
N PHE A 156 -13.65 43.56 -10.09
CA PHE A 156 -14.59 44.39 -9.33
C PHE A 156 -14.45 44.13 -7.83
#